data_AF-A0A957BR92-F1
#
_entry.id   AF-A0A957BR92-F1
#
_cell.length_a   1.000
_cell.length_b   1.000
_cell.length_c   1.000
_cell.angle_alpha   90.00
_cell.angle_beta   90.00
_cell.angle_gamma   90.00
#
_symmetry.space_group_name_H-M   'P 1'
#
loop_
_entity.id
_entity.type
_entity.pdbx_description
1 polymer ?
#
loop_
_entity_poly.entity_id
_entity_poly.type
_entity_poly.pdbx_seq_one_letter_code
_entity_poly.pdbx_strand_id
1 'polypeptide(L)'
;WSVMSLIMTATPVSMHEIDRFDMNDTAWVIQSHIIAMYLPSVMSGFLVARFGSLNIIRAGLVLLFACLAVAWVDRHLMHYWWALVLLGVGWNFLFLGGTTLLTSSYRQSERFKVQAVNDFVVFSMQGLAALSSGMILLDFGWHYLLLVSLPLLLALMPAVIRGRLLADG
;
A
#
# COMPACT_ATOMS: atom_id res chain seq x y z
N TRP A 1 3.08 -2.02 3.51
CA TRP A 1 4.35 -1.93 2.78
C TRP A 1 4.49 -3.01 1.72
N SER A 2 4.40 -4.30 2.06
CA SER A 2 4.61 -5.40 1.10
C SER A 2 3.69 -5.37 -0.13
N VAL A 3 2.38 -5.12 0.05
CA VAL A 3 1.41 -5.02 -1.08
C VAL A 3 1.75 -3.87 -2.02
N MET A 4 2.15 -2.72 -1.47
CA MET A 4 2.59 -1.58 -2.29
C MET A 4 3.84 -1.95 -3.08
N SER A 5 4.84 -2.54 -2.42
CA SER A 5 6.10 -2.93 -3.08
C SER A 5 5.88 -3.94 -4.19
N LEU A 6 5.04 -4.97 -3.96
CA LEU A 6 4.69 -5.97 -4.96
C LEU A 6 4.05 -5.34 -6.20
N ILE A 7 2.95 -4.62 -6.03
CA ILE A 7 2.19 -4.11 -7.19
C ILE A 7 2.99 -3.03 -7.91
N MET A 8 3.59 -2.09 -7.19
CA MET A 8 4.34 -0.97 -7.79
C MET A 8 5.58 -1.45 -8.54
N THR A 9 6.30 -2.46 -8.03
CA THR A 9 7.50 -3.00 -8.69
C THR A 9 7.16 -3.77 -9.96
N ALA A 10 6.07 -4.54 -9.95
CA ALA A 10 5.62 -5.29 -11.13
C ALA A 10 4.99 -4.41 -12.22
N THR A 11 4.32 -3.32 -11.84
CA THR A 11 3.56 -2.49 -12.79
C THR A 11 4.36 -2.02 -14.00
N PRO A 12 5.52 -1.36 -13.87
CA PRO A 12 6.24 -0.84 -15.04
C PRO A 12 6.72 -1.96 -15.96
N VAL A 13 7.11 -3.11 -15.39
CA VAL A 13 7.48 -4.30 -16.16
C VAL A 13 6.26 -4.85 -16.90
N SER A 14 5.11 -4.96 -16.23
CA SER A 14 3.86 -5.43 -16.84
C SER A 14 3.40 -4.51 -17.96
N MET A 15 3.42 -3.19 -17.74
CA MET A 15 3.00 -2.21 -18.73
C MET A 15 3.92 -2.15 -19.95
N HIS A 16 5.23 -2.01 -19.74
CA HIS A 16 6.16 -1.73 -20.84
C HIS A 16 6.66 -3.00 -21.54
N GLU A 17 7.05 -4.03 -20.78
CA GLU A 17 7.66 -5.24 -21.35
C GLU A 17 6.62 -6.25 -21.85
N ILE A 18 5.53 -6.44 -21.07
CA ILE A 18 4.51 -7.44 -21.37
C ILE A 18 3.42 -6.86 -22.27
N ASP A 19 2.79 -5.77 -21.83
CA ASP A 19 1.64 -5.17 -22.51
C ASP A 19 2.02 -4.13 -23.57
N ARG A 20 3.33 -3.84 -23.74
CA ARG A 20 3.91 -2.99 -24.80
C ARG A 20 3.40 -1.55 -24.83
N PHE A 21 2.98 -1.01 -23.67
CA PHE A 21 2.68 0.41 -23.54
C PHE A 21 3.92 1.27 -23.71
N ASP A 22 3.70 2.50 -24.18
CA ASP A 22 4.79 3.45 -24.32
C ASP A 22 5.41 3.80 -22.96
N MET A 23 6.69 4.19 -23.00
CA MET A 23 7.41 4.55 -21.78
C MET A 23 6.83 5.82 -21.15
N ASN A 24 6.27 6.74 -21.95
CA ASN A 24 5.63 7.95 -21.44
C ASN A 24 4.35 7.63 -20.64
N ASP A 25 3.55 6.67 -21.11
CA ASP A 25 2.34 6.21 -20.42
C ASP A 25 2.67 5.55 -19.07
N THR A 26 3.69 4.70 -19.07
CA THR A 26 4.18 4.04 -17.86
C THR A 26 4.71 5.08 -16.87
N ALA A 27 5.49 6.05 -17.33
CA ALA A 27 6.01 7.13 -16.50
C ALA A 27 4.87 7.97 -15.90
N TRP A 28 3.85 8.31 -16.69
CA TRP A 28 2.67 9.06 -16.22
C TRP A 28 1.91 8.32 -15.10
N VAL A 29 1.72 7.01 -15.25
CA VAL A 29 1.08 6.16 -14.23
C VAL A 29 1.90 6.14 -12.93
N ILE A 30 3.22 5.97 -13.01
CA ILE A 30 4.10 5.98 -11.84
C ILE A 30 4.18 7.36 -11.18
N GLN A 31 4.22 8.44 -11.95
CA GLN A 31 4.20 9.80 -11.40
C GLN A 31 2.89 10.08 -10.66
N SER A 32 1.76 9.68 -11.25
CA SER A 32 0.44 9.81 -10.64
C SER A 32 0.35 9.03 -9.32
N HIS A 33 0.93 7.83 -9.28
CA HIS A 33 1.06 7.03 -8.04
C HIS A 33 1.82 7.78 -6.94
N ILE A 34 3.00 8.33 -7.28
CA ILE A 34 3.84 9.07 -6.32
C ILE A 34 3.09 10.30 -5.78
N ILE A 35 2.39 11.04 -6.64
CA ILE A 35 1.53 12.14 -6.21
C ILE A 35 0.45 11.63 -5.24
N ALA A 36 -0.24 10.54 -5.60
CA ALA A 36 -1.27 9.93 -4.76
C ALA A 36 -0.74 9.43 -3.40
N MET A 37 0.53 9.00 -3.34
CA MET A 37 1.19 8.60 -2.09
C MET A 37 1.42 9.75 -1.13
N TYR A 38 1.69 10.97 -1.61
CA TYR A 38 2.12 12.08 -0.73
C TYR A 38 1.08 13.20 -0.60
N LEU A 39 0.23 13.40 -1.61
CA LEU A 39 -0.80 14.43 -1.62
C LEU A 39 -1.74 14.37 -0.40
N PRO A 40 -2.25 13.21 0.04
CA PRO A 40 -3.13 13.15 1.21
C PRO A 40 -2.41 13.54 2.51
N SER A 41 -1.09 13.36 2.58
CA SER A 41 -0.31 13.70 3.78
C SER A 41 -0.16 15.20 4.02
N VAL A 42 -0.35 16.05 3.00
CA VAL A 42 -0.43 17.50 3.18
C VAL A 42 -1.59 17.89 4.10
N MET A 43 -2.67 17.10 4.07
CA MET A 43 -3.86 17.29 4.89
C MET A 43 -3.92 16.31 6.09
N SER A 44 -2.81 15.62 6.40
CA SER A 44 -2.77 14.56 7.42
C SER A 44 -3.27 15.01 8.78
N GLY A 45 -2.84 16.18 9.26
CA GLY A 45 -3.28 16.72 10.55
C GLY A 45 -4.80 16.95 10.62
N PHE A 46 -5.39 17.49 9.54
CA PHE A 46 -6.84 17.67 9.44
C PHE A 46 -7.58 16.33 9.36
N LEU A 47 -7.09 15.39 8.53
CA LEU A 47 -7.65 14.05 8.37
C LEU A 47 -7.69 13.31 9.71
N VAL A 48 -6.57 13.26 10.43
CA VAL A 48 -6.46 12.57 11.72
C VAL A 48 -7.35 13.23 12.77
N ALA A 49 -7.36 14.57 12.85
CA ALA A 49 -8.21 15.28 13.80
C ALA A 49 -9.71 15.09 13.52
N ARG A 50 -10.11 15.02 12.24
CA ARG A 50 -11.53 14.94 11.84
C ARG A 50 -12.11 13.53 11.87
N PHE A 51 -11.32 12.53 11.49
CA PHE A 51 -11.79 11.15 11.28
C PHE A 51 -11.20 10.14 12.27
N GLY A 52 -10.07 10.46 12.91
CA GLY A 52 -9.36 9.54 13.80
C GLY A 52 -8.56 8.48 13.05
N SER A 53 -7.50 7.98 13.69
CA SER A 53 -6.52 7.07 13.07
C SER A 53 -7.14 5.76 12.58
N LEU A 54 -8.08 5.18 13.33
CA LEU A 54 -8.67 3.88 12.97
C LEU A 54 -9.56 3.97 11.72
N ASN A 55 -10.33 5.04 11.56
CA ASN A 55 -11.18 5.22 10.38
C ASN A 55 -10.33 5.49 9.12
N ILE A 56 -9.22 6.21 9.26
CA ILE A 56 -8.27 6.40 8.16
C ILE A 56 -7.68 5.05 7.72
N ILE A 57 -7.27 4.20 8.66
CA ILE A 57 -6.75 2.85 8.33
C ILE A 57 -7.81 2.03 7.59
N ARG A 58 -9.08 2.06 8.03
CA ARG A 58 -10.19 1.36 7.36
C ARG A 58 -10.40 1.86 5.94
N ALA A 59 -10.44 3.18 5.75
CA ALA A 59 -10.55 3.78 4.43
C ALA A 59 -9.38 3.35 3.53
N GLY A 60 -8.15 3.34 4.06
CA GLY A 60 -6.99 2.87 3.33
C GLY A 60 -7.08 1.39 2.93
N LEU A 61 -7.58 0.52 3.82
CA LEU A 61 -7.80 -0.89 3.48
C LEU A 61 -8.84 -1.06 2.36
N VAL A 62 -9.95 -0.33 2.43
CA VAL A 62 -10.98 -0.34 1.38
C VAL A 62 -10.39 0.09 0.04
N LEU A 63 -9.56 1.14 0.02
CA LEU A 63 -8.87 1.60 -1.18
C LEU A 63 -7.90 0.55 -1.73
N LEU A 64 -7.21 -0.21 -0.87
CA LEU A 64 -6.32 -1.29 -1.31
C LEU A 64 -7.09 -2.48 -1.90
N PHE A 65 -8.26 -2.84 -1.35
CA PHE A 65 -9.14 -3.84 -1.98
C PHE A 65 -9.71 -3.34 -3.31
N ALA A 66 -10.11 -2.06 -3.39
CA ALA A 66 -10.54 -1.45 -4.64
C ALA A 66 -9.42 -1.45 -5.70
N CYS A 67 -8.17 -1.17 -5.29
CA CYS A 67 -7.00 -1.30 -6.16
C CYS A 67 -6.88 -2.71 -6.73
N LEU A 68 -6.97 -3.76 -5.90
CA LEU A 68 -6.91 -5.14 -6.39
C LEU A 68 -8.06 -5.46 -7.34
N ALA A 69 -9.28 -5.00 -7.04
CA ALA A 69 -10.44 -5.22 -7.90
C ALA A 69 -10.26 -4.54 -9.27
N VAL A 70 -9.84 -3.28 -9.31
CA VAL A 70 -9.59 -2.55 -10.57
C VAL A 70 -8.47 -3.20 -11.38
N ALA A 71 -7.39 -3.61 -10.71
CA ALA A 71 -6.24 -4.28 -11.33
C ALA A 71 -6.57 -5.70 -11.84
N TRP A 72 -7.61 -6.33 -11.30
CA TRP A 72 -8.07 -7.66 -11.70
C TRP A 72 -8.95 -7.64 -12.95
N VAL A 73 -9.74 -6.58 -13.13
CA VAL A 73 -10.75 -6.53 -14.20
C VAL A 73 -10.11 -6.52 -15.58
N ASP A 74 -9.15 -5.63 -15.81
CA ASP A 74 -8.50 -5.49 -17.11
C ASP A 74 -7.11 -4.86 -16.99
N ARG A 75 -6.29 -5.01 -18.02
CA ARG A 75 -4.90 -4.51 -18.11
C ARG A 75 -4.75 -3.40 -19.16
N HIS A 76 -5.75 -2.51 -19.23
CA HIS A 76 -5.64 -1.27 -20.00
C HIS A 76 -4.98 -0.15 -19.19
N LEU A 77 -4.43 0.84 -19.89
CA LEU A 77 -3.74 2.00 -19.30
C LEU A 77 -4.53 2.63 -18.15
N MET A 78 -5.83 2.86 -18.32
CA MET A 78 -6.65 3.51 -17.32
C MET A 78 -6.93 2.63 -16.08
N HIS A 79 -6.92 1.30 -16.24
CA HIS A 79 -7.01 0.36 -15.12
C HIS A 79 -5.72 0.36 -14.30
N TYR A 80 -4.55 0.33 -14.95
CA TYR A 80 -3.27 0.52 -14.27
C TYR A 80 -3.22 1.86 -13.54
N TRP A 81 -3.64 2.94 -14.19
CA TRP A 81 -3.66 4.27 -13.58
C TRP A 81 -4.53 4.32 -12.33
N TRP A 82 -5.80 3.91 -12.42
CA TRP A 82 -6.71 3.90 -11.28
C TRP A 82 -6.22 2.96 -10.17
N ALA A 83 -5.74 1.77 -10.51
CA ALA A 83 -5.19 0.84 -9.53
C ALA A 83 -4.02 1.46 -8.76
N LEU A 84 -3.07 2.11 -9.44
CA LEU A 84 -1.92 2.71 -8.78
C LEU A 84 -2.26 3.97 -7.99
N VAL A 85 -3.19 4.80 -8.46
CA VAL A 85 -3.66 5.95 -7.67
C VAL A 85 -4.32 5.45 -6.38
N LEU A 86 -5.23 4.47 -6.46
CA LEU A 86 -5.87 3.85 -5.30
C LEU A 86 -4.84 3.20 -4.36
N LEU A 87 -3.84 2.51 -4.92
CA LEU A 87 -2.72 1.94 -4.16
C LEU A 87 -1.97 3.00 -3.37
N GLY A 88 -1.66 4.14 -4.00
CA GLY A 88 -0.92 5.25 -3.40
C GLY A 88 -1.68 5.89 -2.24
N VAL A 89 -2.95 6.26 -2.46
CA VAL A 89 -3.81 6.85 -1.41
C VAL A 89 -4.07 5.85 -0.29
N GLY A 90 -4.40 4.59 -0.64
CA GLY A 90 -4.68 3.54 0.32
C GLY A 90 -3.47 3.25 1.22
N TRP A 91 -2.29 3.16 0.62
CA TRP A 91 -1.05 3.01 1.37
C TRP A 91 -0.77 4.22 2.28
N ASN A 92 -1.01 5.45 1.80
CA ASN A 92 -0.79 6.66 2.61
C ASN A 92 -1.65 6.65 3.87
N PHE A 93 -2.93 6.26 3.74
CA PHE A 93 -3.84 6.18 4.87
C PHE A 93 -3.42 5.11 5.89
N LEU A 94 -2.98 3.93 5.43
CA LEU A 94 -2.41 2.91 6.32
C LEU A 94 -1.14 3.43 7.02
N PHE A 95 -0.28 4.13 6.30
CA PHE A 95 0.95 4.70 6.86
C PHE A 95 0.64 5.76 7.92
N LEU A 96 -0.22 6.72 7.61
CA LEU A 96 -0.62 7.80 8.51
C LEU A 96 -1.29 7.28 9.77
N GLY A 97 -2.29 6.41 9.63
CA GLY A 97 -2.97 5.84 10.78
C GLY A 97 -2.08 4.89 11.60
N GLY A 98 -1.29 4.06 10.92
CA GLY A 98 -0.39 3.10 11.56
C GLY A 98 0.74 3.76 12.35
N THR A 99 1.37 4.80 11.79
CA THR A 99 2.41 5.57 12.49
C THR A 99 1.85 6.32 13.68
N THR A 100 0.65 6.91 13.57
CA THR A 100 -0.03 7.56 14.70
C THR A 100 -0.25 6.57 15.86
N LEU A 101 -0.78 5.37 15.57
CA LEU A 101 -0.96 4.33 16.58
C LEU A 101 0.37 3.81 17.16
N LEU A 102 1.39 3.64 16.31
CA LEU A 102 2.71 3.19 16.74
C LEU A 102 3.34 4.17 17.74
N THR A 103 3.27 5.48 17.44
CA THR A 103 3.80 6.51 18.36
C THR A 103 3.08 6.56 19.72
N SER A 104 1.86 6.05 19.77
CA SER A 104 1.06 5.95 21.01
C SER A 104 1.41 4.71 21.84
N SER A 105 2.18 3.76 21.28
CA SER A 105 2.38 2.43 21.85
C SER A 105 3.72 2.23 22.57
N TYR A 106 4.61 3.23 22.55
CA TYR A 106 5.93 3.14 23.18
C TYR A 106 6.23 4.34 24.08
N ARG A 107 7.07 4.13 25.10
CA ARG A 107 7.60 5.22 25.93
C ARG A 107 8.69 5.96 25.16
N GLN A 108 8.84 7.26 25.40
CA GLN A 108 9.81 8.09 24.69
C GLN A 108 11.26 7.58 24.83
N SER A 109 11.58 6.93 25.96
CA SER A 109 12.87 6.26 26.20
C SER A 109 13.15 5.07 25.29
N GLU A 110 12.12 4.44 24.73
CA GLU A 110 12.24 3.23 23.89
C GLU A 110 12.07 3.54 22.40
N ARG A 111 11.71 4.79 22.06
CA ARG A 111 11.41 5.24 20.70
C ARG A 111 12.44 4.81 19.67
N PHE A 112 13.73 5.07 19.92
CA PHE A 112 14.79 4.76 18.97
C PHE A 112 14.90 3.26 18.69
N LYS A 113 14.74 2.42 19.73
CA LYS A 113 14.81 0.96 19.58
C LYS A 113 13.60 0.44 18.82
N VAL A 114 12.39 0.92 19.14
CA VAL A 114 11.15 0.53 18.44
C VAL A 114 11.19 0.97 16.97
N GLN A 115 11.63 2.20 16.71
CA GLN A 115 11.74 2.72 15.37
C GLN A 115 12.79 1.96 14.54
N ALA A 116 13.97 1.66 15.12
CA ALA A 116 14.99 0.88 14.44
C ALA A 116 14.50 -0.53 14.06
N VAL A 117 13.79 -1.21 14.97
CA VAL A 117 13.20 -2.54 14.67
C VAL A 117 12.10 -2.41 13.61
N ASN A 118 11.25 -1.39 13.70
CA ASN A 118 10.19 -1.16 12.71
C ASN A 118 10.78 -0.93 11.31
N ASP A 119 11.75 -0.03 11.20
CA ASP A 119 12.41 0.31 9.93
C ASP A 119 13.10 -0.93 9.36
N PHE A 120 13.84 -1.69 10.18
CA PHE A 120 14.50 -2.92 9.75
C PHE A 120 13.51 -3.95 9.19
N VAL A 121 12.39 -4.18 9.88
CA VAL A 121 11.35 -5.11 9.42
C VAL A 121 10.71 -4.61 8.13
N VAL A 122 10.36 -3.32 8.06
CA VAL A 122 9.73 -2.70 6.89
C VAL A 122 10.63 -2.81 5.66
N PHE A 123 11.91 -2.45 5.78
CA PHE A 123 12.86 -2.53 4.66
C PHE A 123 13.14 -3.96 4.24
N SER A 124 13.25 -4.90 5.19
CA SER A 124 13.42 -6.32 4.87
C SER A 124 12.21 -6.86 4.09
N MET A 125 10.99 -6.58 4.57
CA MET A 125 9.76 -6.97 3.89
C MET A 125 9.62 -6.30 2.53
N GLN A 126 10.01 -5.04 2.39
CA GLN A 126 9.99 -4.32 1.13
C GLN A 126 10.96 -4.94 0.11
N GLY A 127 12.18 -5.25 0.52
CA GLY A 127 13.17 -5.91 -0.33
C GLY A 127 12.71 -7.29 -0.80
N LEU A 128 12.21 -8.13 0.12
CA LEU A 128 11.65 -9.45 -0.23
C LEU A 128 10.44 -9.34 -1.17
N ALA A 129 9.55 -8.38 -0.92
CA ALA A 129 8.39 -8.11 -1.76
C ALA A 129 8.80 -7.64 -3.16
N ALA A 130 9.79 -6.75 -3.28
CA ALA A 130 10.27 -6.26 -4.57
C ALA A 130 10.94 -7.38 -5.39
N LEU A 131 11.77 -8.21 -4.75
CA LEU A 131 12.42 -9.35 -5.40
C LEU A 131 11.40 -10.39 -5.87
N SER A 132 10.47 -10.78 -4.99
CA SER A 132 9.41 -11.74 -5.32
C SER A 132 8.43 -11.22 -6.36
N SER A 133 8.18 -9.91 -6.42
CA SER A 133 7.31 -9.28 -7.41
C SER A 133 7.70 -9.63 -8.84
N GLY A 134 9.00 -9.49 -9.18
CA GLY A 134 9.49 -9.76 -10.52
C GLY A 134 9.37 -11.23 -10.88
N MET A 135 9.79 -12.11 -9.97
CA MET A 135 9.69 -13.57 -10.17
C MET A 135 8.24 -14.00 -10.37
N ILE A 136 7.32 -13.55 -9.50
CA ILE A 136 5.90 -13.91 -9.61
C ILE A 136 5.31 -13.40 -10.93
N LEU A 137 5.61 -12.16 -11.32
CA LEU A 137 5.10 -11.58 -12.56
C LEU A 137 5.59 -12.34 -13.79
N LEU A 138 6.88 -12.68 -13.86
CA LEU A 138 7.46 -13.32 -15.05
C LEU A 138 7.09 -14.80 -15.16
N ASP A 139 7.02 -15.53 -14.05
CA ASP A 139 6.76 -16.97 -14.05
C ASP A 139 5.27 -17.32 -14.03
N PHE A 140 4.46 -16.54 -13.30
CA PHE A 140 3.04 -16.84 -13.06
C PHE A 140 2.08 -15.77 -13.59
N GLY A 141 2.58 -14.57 -13.90
CA GLY A 141 1.79 -13.48 -14.47
C GLY A 141 1.08 -12.58 -13.46
N TRP A 142 0.42 -11.55 -14.00
CA TRP A 142 -0.21 -10.45 -13.25
C TRP A 142 -1.26 -10.91 -12.23
N HIS A 143 -2.17 -11.81 -12.62
CA HIS A 143 -3.26 -12.25 -11.74
C HIS A 143 -2.75 -13.00 -10.51
N TYR A 144 -1.69 -13.81 -10.64
CA TYR A 144 -1.08 -14.49 -9.51
C TYR A 144 -0.43 -13.49 -8.53
N LEU A 145 0.17 -12.42 -9.04
CA LEU A 145 0.71 -11.34 -8.21
C LEU A 145 -0.39 -10.66 -7.37
N LEU A 146 -1.57 -10.43 -7.96
CA LEU A 146 -2.73 -9.89 -7.24
C LEU A 146 -3.25 -10.88 -6.19
N LEU A 147 -3.31 -12.18 -6.53
CA LEU A 147 -3.73 -13.23 -5.60
C LEU A 147 -2.79 -13.34 -4.39
N VAL A 148 -1.47 -13.22 -4.58
CA VAL A 148 -0.49 -13.21 -3.48
C VAL A 148 -0.61 -11.95 -2.62
N SER A 149 -1.04 -10.84 -3.19
CA SER A 149 -1.28 -9.59 -2.46
C SER A 149 -2.53 -9.65 -1.56
N LEU A 150 -3.53 -10.44 -1.94
CA LEU A 150 -4.80 -10.58 -1.19
C LEU A 150 -4.64 -11.13 0.24
N PRO A 151 -3.94 -12.25 0.52
CA PRO A 151 -3.77 -12.76 1.88
C PRO A 151 -2.99 -11.79 2.76
N LEU A 152 -2.07 -11.00 2.19
CA LEU A 152 -1.34 -9.95 2.92
C LEU A 152 -2.27 -8.83 3.38
N LEU A 153 -3.27 -8.44 2.56
CA LEU A 153 -4.30 -7.49 2.97
C LEU A 153 -5.26 -8.11 4.00
N LEU A 154 -5.69 -9.36 3.79
CA LEU A 154 -6.58 -10.04 4.72
C LEU A 154 -5.95 -10.24 6.09
N ALA A 155 -4.64 -10.47 6.17
CA ALA A 155 -3.90 -10.57 7.42
C ALA A 155 -3.94 -9.27 8.26
N LEU A 156 -4.20 -8.11 7.64
CA LEU A 156 -4.36 -6.83 8.36
C LEU A 156 -5.76 -6.67 8.97
N MET A 157 -6.77 -7.41 8.49
CA MET A 157 -8.16 -7.26 8.93
C MET A 157 -8.36 -7.53 10.44
N PRO A 158 -7.82 -8.62 11.03
CA PRO A 158 -7.99 -8.89 12.46
C PRO A 158 -7.42 -7.78 13.35
N ALA A 159 -6.29 -7.17 12.94
CA ALA A 159 -5.66 -6.09 13.68
C ALA A 159 -6.55 -4.83 13.71
N VAL A 160 -7.17 -4.49 12.57
CA VAL A 160 -8.09 -3.34 12.45
C VAL A 160 -9.42 -3.58 13.17
N ILE A 161 -9.91 -4.83 13.19
CA ILE A 161 -11.12 -5.19 13.93
C ILE A 161 -10.87 -5.15 15.44
N ARG A 162 -9.73 -5.68 15.91
CA ARG A 162 -9.36 -5.64 17.35
C ARG A 162 -9.11 -4.22 17.85
N GLY A 163 -8.54 -3.33 17.04
CA GLY A 163 -8.37 -1.92 17.38
C GLY A 163 -9.69 -1.19 17.69
N ARG A 164 -10.82 -1.70 17.17
CA ARG A 164 -12.17 -1.21 17.53
C ARG A 164 -12.55 -1.55 18.96
N LEU A 165 -12.29 -2.79 19.38
CA LEU A 165 -12.68 -3.31 20.69
C LEU A 165 -11.97 -2.61 21.85
N LEU A 166 -10.76 -2.09 21.62
CA LEU A 166 -9.98 -1.35 22.61
C LEU A 166 -10.28 0.17 22.62
N ALA A 167 -10.93 0.70 21.57
CA ALA A 167 -11.32 2.10 21.49
C ALA A 167 -12.75 2.34 22.02
N ASP A 168 -13.60 1.29 21.98
CA ASP A 168 -15.00 1.32 22.41
C ASP A 168 -15.22 0.74 23.83
N GLY A 169 -14.15 0.38 24.57
CA GLY A 169 -14.21 -0.20 25.93
C GLY A 169 -13.32 0.54 26.92
#